data_AF-A0A507F9J7-F1
#
_entry.id   AF-A0A507F9J7-F1
#
_cell.length_a   1.000
_cell.length_b   1.000
_cell.length_c   1.000
_cell.angle_alpha   90.00
_cell.angle_beta   90.00
_cell.angle_gamma   90.00
#
_symmetry.space_group_name_H-M   'P 1'
#
loop_
_entity.id
_entity.type
_entity.pdbx_description
1 polymer ?
#
loop_
_entity_poly.entity_id
_entity_poly.type
_entity_poly.pdbx_seq_one_letter_code
_entity_poly.pdbx_strand_id
1 'polypeptide(L)'
;MDATYTRYSAMSLTMMGLSLLLNCTIVLTNIPFLQKLPSSSFLIVFLCVGDCLTTSNVVALAMTHLINGSLEYDAQTCQIQAVFISFGALLSLGLCGGLTLFRYLVIVQGTDVSKKFAVYYLAGISLFLAAFCSLPFMLGSQQASYAMHPSGINCTGVWHSRDPRAMILTVMCPIFLVMVLFGIVYAYYRIYQIISSTYDAFKSAGVISNIGVAGRSNSSLKNLNVSASHLNRPSLLEGSALNRATLTPDLEASSKTPHQGGFTHASRRLEEAKQLRLLVQTVVVVTVFVVGWTPYFVFMMMELISGAPAPTVFEFAADIFVAVADFVNPIVVLVFDKDIRTNLAIDLLNPLESSEKRSHKLKRLVQSPNSFFMDVKCPGCFQITTVFSHAQTVVQCSGCATILSQPTGGKARLTEGCSFRRKQN
;
A
#
# COMPACT_ATOMS: atom_id res chain seq x y z
N MET A 1 -15.92 -14.33 37.24
CA MET A 1 -14.96 -13.30 36.79
C MET A 1 -15.30 -12.00 37.49
N ASP A 2 -14.31 -11.26 38.00
CA ASP A 2 -14.55 -9.96 38.66
C ASP A 2 -15.02 -8.88 37.65
N ALA A 3 -15.71 -7.86 38.14
CA ALA A 3 -16.29 -6.78 37.35
C ALA A 3 -15.24 -6.02 36.52
N THR A 4 -14.02 -5.88 37.04
CA THR A 4 -12.90 -5.22 36.34
C THR A 4 -12.52 -5.97 35.06
N TYR A 5 -12.28 -7.28 35.17
CA TYR A 5 -11.94 -8.13 34.05
C TYR A 5 -13.10 -8.26 33.05
N THR A 6 -14.33 -8.32 33.53
CA THR A 6 -15.52 -8.32 32.67
C THR A 6 -15.58 -7.06 31.80
N ARG A 7 -15.33 -5.88 32.39
CA ARG A 7 -15.28 -4.61 31.64
C ARG A 7 -14.13 -4.60 30.64
N TYR A 8 -12.95 -5.08 31.05
CA TYR A 8 -11.79 -5.15 30.16
C TYR A 8 -12.08 -6.06 28.96
N SER A 9 -12.54 -7.30 29.17
CA SER A 9 -12.87 -8.23 28.08
C SER A 9 -13.94 -7.65 27.13
N ALA A 10 -14.93 -6.92 27.64
CA ALA A 10 -15.92 -6.23 26.81
C ALA A 10 -15.31 -5.07 25.99
N MET A 11 -14.42 -4.27 26.60
CA MET A 11 -13.70 -3.20 25.89
C MET A 11 -12.76 -3.77 24.82
N SER A 12 -12.02 -4.83 25.13
CA SER A 12 -11.16 -5.52 24.17
C SER A 12 -11.95 -6.13 23.03
N LEU A 13 -13.08 -6.79 23.31
CA LEU A 13 -13.96 -7.34 22.28
C LEU A 13 -14.47 -6.25 21.33
N THR A 14 -14.90 -5.11 21.85
CA THR A 14 -15.43 -4.01 21.03
C THR A 14 -14.34 -3.35 20.19
N MET A 15 -13.21 -2.99 20.79
CA MET A 15 -12.12 -2.30 20.10
C MET A 15 -11.42 -3.22 19.07
N MET A 16 -11.08 -4.45 19.47
CA MET A 16 -10.45 -5.43 18.57
C MET A 16 -11.43 -5.96 17.52
N GLY A 17 -12.71 -6.08 17.86
CA GLY A 17 -13.76 -6.42 16.89
C GLY A 17 -13.88 -5.37 15.79
N LEU A 18 -13.87 -4.08 16.15
CA LEU A 18 -13.90 -3.00 15.16
C LEU A 18 -12.61 -2.95 14.33
N SER A 19 -11.44 -3.12 14.95
CA SER A 19 -10.17 -3.23 14.21
C SER A 19 -10.19 -4.40 13.22
N LEU A 20 -10.65 -5.58 13.65
CA LEU A 20 -10.78 -6.76 12.80
C LEU A 20 -11.69 -6.48 11.60
N LEU A 21 -12.84 -5.84 11.82
CA LEU A 21 -13.77 -5.46 10.75
C LEU A 21 -13.15 -4.50 9.73
N LEU A 22 -12.43 -3.47 10.19
CA LEU A 22 -11.75 -2.52 9.33
C LEU A 22 -10.64 -3.19 8.50
N ASN A 23 -9.77 -3.97 9.16
CA ASN A 23 -8.69 -4.68 8.48
C ASN A 23 -9.24 -5.70 7.48
N CYS A 24 -10.29 -6.47 7.83
CA CYS A 24 -10.95 -7.40 6.91
C CYS A 24 -11.53 -6.67 5.69
N THR A 25 -12.13 -5.51 5.90
CA THR A 25 -12.69 -4.69 4.81
C THR A 25 -11.59 -4.26 3.83
N ILE A 26 -10.46 -3.77 4.34
CA ILE A 26 -9.29 -3.39 3.53
C ILE A 26 -8.78 -4.59 2.74
N VAL A 27 -8.58 -5.73 3.40
CA VAL A 27 -8.07 -6.96 2.77
C VAL A 27 -9.00 -7.45 1.67
N LEU A 28 -10.29 -7.67 1.98
CA LEU A 28 -11.26 -8.25 1.06
C LEU A 28 -11.48 -7.38 -0.19
N THR A 29 -11.49 -6.07 -0.03
CA THR A 29 -11.67 -5.13 -1.16
C THR A 29 -10.44 -5.02 -2.04
N ASN A 30 -9.24 -5.29 -1.51
CA ASN A 30 -7.98 -5.14 -2.23
C ASN A 30 -7.41 -6.45 -2.81
N ILE A 31 -7.84 -7.62 -2.33
CA ILE A 31 -7.42 -8.93 -2.87
C ILE A 31 -7.52 -8.99 -4.41
N PRO A 32 -8.62 -8.57 -5.06
CA PRO A 32 -8.74 -8.65 -6.52
C PRO A 32 -7.76 -7.74 -7.28
N PHE A 33 -7.20 -6.74 -6.62
CA PHE A 33 -6.35 -5.71 -7.21
C PHE A 33 -4.88 -5.84 -6.81
N LEU A 34 -4.50 -6.89 -6.08
CA LEU A 34 -3.13 -7.09 -5.58
C LEU A 34 -2.07 -6.98 -6.66
N GLN A 35 -2.33 -7.45 -7.89
CA GLN A 35 -1.38 -7.37 -9.00
C GLN A 35 -1.18 -5.95 -9.53
N LYS A 36 -2.18 -5.08 -9.39
CA LYS A 36 -2.16 -3.68 -9.85
C LYS A 36 -1.57 -2.73 -8.81
N LEU A 37 -1.60 -3.10 -7.53
CA LEU A 37 -1.06 -2.30 -6.45
C LEU A 37 0.47 -2.14 -6.55
N PRO A 38 1.01 -0.96 -6.22
CA PRO A 38 2.45 -0.77 -6.10
C PRO A 38 3.03 -1.67 -5.00
N SER A 39 4.34 -1.91 -5.06
CA SER A 39 5.04 -2.84 -4.16
C SER A 39 4.88 -2.48 -2.66
N SER A 40 4.77 -1.18 -2.32
CA SER A 40 4.55 -0.73 -0.94
C SER A 40 3.12 -0.96 -0.46
N SER A 41 2.10 -0.53 -1.22
CA SER A 41 0.69 -0.78 -0.89
C SER A 41 0.38 -2.27 -0.82
N PHE A 42 1.06 -3.09 -1.63
CA PHE A 42 0.99 -4.54 -1.53
C PHE A 42 1.41 -5.06 -0.15
N LEU A 43 2.57 -4.65 0.37
CA LEU A 43 2.98 -5.06 1.71
C LEU A 43 1.99 -4.57 2.78
N ILE A 44 1.37 -3.40 2.60
CA ILE A 44 0.38 -2.87 3.52
C ILE A 44 -0.90 -3.72 3.56
N VAL A 45 -1.36 -4.25 2.42
CA VAL A 45 -2.48 -5.19 2.43
C VAL A 45 -2.13 -6.44 3.26
N PHE A 46 -0.90 -6.94 3.16
CA PHE A 46 -0.45 -8.07 3.98
C PHE A 46 -0.16 -7.71 5.44
N LEU A 47 0.13 -6.44 5.74
CA LEU A 47 0.16 -5.91 7.10
C LEU A 47 -1.25 -6.01 7.70
N CYS A 48 -2.28 -5.58 6.97
CA CYS A 48 -3.67 -5.75 7.40
C CYS A 48 -4.07 -7.24 7.55
N VAL A 49 -3.52 -8.15 6.74
CA VAL A 49 -3.72 -9.60 6.92
C VAL A 49 -3.09 -10.09 8.24
N GLY A 50 -1.88 -9.63 8.56
CA GLY A 50 -1.25 -9.92 9.86
C GLY A 50 -2.07 -9.38 11.03
N ASP A 51 -2.54 -8.13 10.92
CA ASP A 51 -3.38 -7.51 11.94
C ASP A 51 -4.73 -8.24 12.10
N CYS A 52 -5.35 -8.73 11.02
CA CYS A 52 -6.53 -9.61 11.10
C CYS A 52 -6.24 -10.89 11.90
N LEU A 53 -5.08 -11.50 11.69
CA LEU A 53 -4.70 -12.71 12.41
C LEU A 53 -4.55 -12.42 13.90
N THR A 54 -3.83 -11.37 14.28
CA THR A 54 -3.65 -10.99 15.69
C THR A 54 -4.99 -10.61 16.34
N THR A 55 -5.74 -9.69 15.73
CA THR A 55 -7.01 -9.19 16.30
C THR A 55 -8.07 -10.27 16.42
N SER A 56 -8.16 -11.21 15.47
CA SER A 56 -9.08 -12.34 15.57
C SER A 56 -8.77 -13.27 16.74
N ASN A 57 -7.49 -13.49 17.07
CA ASN A 57 -7.09 -14.26 18.25
C ASN A 57 -7.49 -13.54 19.55
N VAL A 58 -7.25 -12.23 19.65
CA VAL A 58 -7.64 -11.44 20.83
C VAL A 58 -9.17 -11.40 20.99
N VAL A 59 -9.90 -11.24 19.90
CA VAL A 59 -11.38 -11.30 19.88
C VAL A 59 -11.88 -12.66 20.35
N ALA A 60 -11.29 -13.76 19.87
CA ALA A 60 -11.64 -15.11 20.30
C ALA A 60 -11.43 -15.31 21.80
N LEU A 61 -10.28 -14.89 22.33
CA LEU A 61 -9.98 -14.95 23.76
C LEU A 61 -10.99 -14.16 24.60
N ALA A 62 -11.23 -12.89 24.22
CA ALA A 62 -12.18 -12.02 24.91
C ALA A 62 -13.61 -12.57 24.88
N MET A 63 -14.06 -13.15 23.76
CA MET A 63 -15.36 -13.82 23.66
C MET A 63 -15.44 -15.01 24.61
N THR A 64 -14.42 -15.87 24.67
CA THR A 64 -14.43 -17.02 25.59
C THR A 64 -14.54 -16.59 27.05
N HIS A 65 -13.81 -15.54 27.46
CA HIS A 65 -13.92 -15.02 28.84
C HIS A 65 -15.32 -14.51 29.18
N LEU A 66 -15.96 -13.80 28.25
CA LEU A 66 -17.32 -13.29 28.45
C LEU A 66 -18.38 -14.39 28.48
N ILE A 67 -18.23 -15.43 27.63
CA ILE A 67 -19.16 -16.56 27.57
C ILE A 67 -19.05 -17.43 28.82
N ASN A 68 -17.82 -17.78 29.21
CA ASN A 68 -17.58 -18.68 30.34
C ASN A 68 -17.74 -17.97 31.69
N GLY A 69 -17.65 -16.64 31.72
CA GLY A 69 -17.64 -15.88 32.97
C GLY A 69 -16.41 -16.17 33.84
N SER A 70 -15.34 -16.70 33.27
CA SER A 70 -14.08 -17.07 33.93
C SER A 70 -12.87 -16.70 33.08
N LEU A 71 -11.73 -16.50 33.76
CA LEU A 71 -10.42 -16.32 33.10
C LEU A 71 -9.71 -17.65 32.85
N GLU A 72 -10.35 -18.77 33.22
CA GLU A 72 -9.81 -20.09 32.96
C GLU A 72 -9.75 -20.32 31.45
N TYR A 73 -8.56 -20.70 30.98
CA TYR A 73 -8.30 -20.90 29.58
C TYR A 73 -7.45 -22.14 29.40
N ASP A 74 -7.79 -22.95 28.40
CA ASP A 74 -7.07 -24.17 28.10
C ASP A 74 -5.62 -23.85 27.72
N ALA A 75 -4.68 -24.53 28.38
CA ALA A 75 -3.26 -24.26 28.24
C ALA A 75 -2.75 -24.51 26.82
N GLN A 76 -3.24 -25.57 26.15
CA GLN A 76 -2.84 -25.87 24.77
C GLN A 76 -3.38 -24.82 23.79
N THR A 77 -4.63 -24.42 23.97
CA THR A 77 -5.27 -23.36 23.18
C THR A 77 -4.50 -22.04 23.35
N CYS A 78 -4.12 -21.68 24.58
CA CYS A 78 -3.33 -20.49 24.84
C CYS A 78 -1.96 -20.54 24.14
N GLN A 79 -1.27 -21.68 24.20
CA GLN A 79 0.03 -21.85 23.55
C GLN A 79 -0.07 -21.69 22.03
N ILE A 80 -1.12 -22.23 21.41
CA ILE A 80 -1.37 -22.08 19.97
C ILE A 80 -1.68 -20.62 19.62
N GLN A 81 -2.53 -19.96 20.40
CA GLN A 81 -2.83 -18.53 20.20
C GLN A 81 -1.59 -17.66 20.34
N ALA A 82 -0.74 -17.93 21.33
CA ALA A 82 0.51 -17.20 21.54
C ALA A 82 1.45 -17.32 20.34
N VAL A 83 1.48 -18.48 19.65
CA VAL A 83 2.22 -18.62 18.38
C VAL A 83 1.68 -17.69 17.31
N PHE A 84 0.36 -17.62 17.12
CA PHE A 84 -0.25 -16.76 16.11
C PHE A 84 -0.07 -15.27 16.42
N ILE A 85 -0.22 -14.88 17.69
CA ILE A 85 0.02 -13.51 18.16
C ILE A 85 1.48 -13.12 17.95
N SER A 86 2.41 -14.00 18.35
CA SER A 86 3.86 -13.76 18.17
C SER A 86 4.23 -13.67 16.68
N PHE A 87 3.69 -14.57 15.86
CA PHE A 87 3.87 -14.55 14.41
C PHE A 87 3.33 -13.26 13.79
N GLY A 88 2.12 -12.85 14.15
CA GLY A 88 1.49 -11.61 13.66
C GLY A 88 2.31 -10.38 14.04
N ALA A 89 2.73 -10.26 15.30
CA ALA A 89 3.55 -9.16 15.79
C ALA A 89 4.90 -9.06 15.06
N LEU A 90 5.61 -10.18 14.93
CA LEU A 90 6.90 -10.22 14.22
C LEU A 90 6.74 -10.00 12.71
N LEU A 91 5.63 -10.46 12.12
CA LEU A 91 5.33 -10.23 10.72
C LEU A 91 5.05 -8.74 10.47
N SER A 92 4.24 -8.08 11.30
CA SER A 92 3.97 -6.64 11.19
C SER A 92 5.26 -5.81 11.34
N LEU A 93 6.15 -6.17 12.26
CA LEU A 93 7.48 -5.56 12.38
C LEU A 93 8.34 -5.81 11.13
N GLY A 94 8.38 -7.05 10.64
CA GLY A 94 9.09 -7.42 9.42
C GLY A 94 8.58 -6.62 8.22
N LEU A 95 7.27 -6.50 8.05
CA LEU A 95 6.64 -5.71 6.99
C LEU A 95 6.94 -4.22 7.11
N CYS A 96 7.00 -3.67 8.33
CA CYS A 96 7.48 -2.30 8.56
C CYS A 96 8.94 -2.12 8.11
N GLY A 97 9.80 -3.09 8.41
CA GLY A 97 11.16 -3.17 7.88
C GLY A 97 11.20 -3.23 6.35
N GLY A 98 10.34 -4.04 5.75
CA GLY A 98 10.21 -4.18 4.29
C GLY A 98 9.73 -2.91 3.59
N LEU A 99 8.75 -2.23 4.15
CA LEU A 99 8.26 -0.93 3.66
C LEU A 99 9.39 0.09 3.64
N THR A 100 10.14 0.18 4.74
CA THR A 100 11.27 1.09 4.86
C THR A 100 12.40 0.72 3.90
N LEU A 101 12.73 -0.57 3.78
CA LEU A 101 13.70 -1.09 2.83
C LEU A 101 13.32 -0.73 1.40
N PHE A 102 12.07 -0.93 0.98
CA PHE A 102 11.64 -0.63 -0.39
C PHE A 102 11.78 0.86 -0.70
N ARG A 103 11.46 1.74 0.25
CA ARG A 103 11.69 3.18 0.10
C ARG A 103 13.16 3.52 0.00
N TYR A 104 14.00 2.89 0.83
CA TYR A 104 15.44 3.06 0.78
C TYR A 104 16.02 2.64 -0.58
N LEU A 105 15.63 1.47 -1.11
CA LEU A 105 16.09 0.98 -2.42
C LEU A 105 15.70 1.95 -3.55
N VAL A 106 14.47 2.46 -3.54
CA VAL A 106 13.99 3.38 -4.58
C VAL A 106 14.64 4.76 -4.48
N ILE A 107 14.71 5.35 -3.28
CA ILE A 107 15.14 6.75 -3.09
C ILE A 107 16.66 6.87 -3.02
N VAL A 108 17.31 6.00 -2.24
CA VAL A 108 18.75 6.09 -1.96
C VAL A 108 19.57 5.38 -3.02
N GLN A 109 19.11 4.21 -3.48
CA GLN A 109 19.84 3.40 -4.46
C GLN A 109 19.33 3.57 -5.89
N GLY A 110 18.23 4.30 -6.12
CA GLY A 110 17.65 4.48 -7.45
C GLY A 110 17.21 3.15 -8.10
N THR A 111 16.93 2.12 -7.30
CA THR A 111 16.60 0.78 -7.79
C THR A 111 15.09 0.56 -7.77
N ASP A 112 14.53 0.23 -8.94
CA ASP A 112 13.11 -0.07 -9.05
C ASP A 112 12.74 -1.40 -8.36
N VAL A 113 11.82 -1.33 -7.40
CA VAL A 113 11.37 -2.51 -6.65
C VAL A 113 10.25 -3.22 -7.41
N SER A 114 10.61 -4.32 -8.07
CA SER A 114 9.65 -5.16 -8.78
C SER A 114 8.63 -5.83 -7.85
N LYS A 115 7.45 -6.14 -8.40
CA LYS A 115 6.41 -6.89 -7.68
C LYS A 115 6.88 -8.28 -7.23
N LYS A 116 7.69 -8.94 -8.06
CA LYS A 116 8.26 -10.27 -7.75
C LYS A 116 9.15 -10.20 -6.50
N PHE A 117 9.99 -9.17 -6.40
CA PHE A 117 10.79 -8.94 -5.20
C PHE A 117 9.94 -8.78 -3.95
N ALA A 118 8.84 -8.01 -4.03
CA ALA A 118 7.93 -7.84 -2.90
C ALA A 118 7.26 -9.15 -2.47
N VAL A 119 6.88 -10.00 -3.42
CA VAL A 119 6.32 -11.34 -3.14
C VAL A 119 7.36 -12.25 -2.49
N TYR A 120 8.59 -12.29 -3.00
CA TYR A 120 9.65 -13.09 -2.40
C TYR A 120 10.02 -12.62 -1.00
N TYR A 121 10.08 -11.30 -0.78
CA TYR A 121 10.29 -10.73 0.53
C TYR A 121 9.21 -11.19 1.53
N LEU A 122 7.94 -11.01 1.16
CA LEU A 122 6.79 -11.42 1.97
C LEU A 122 6.80 -12.93 2.26
N ALA A 123 7.01 -13.76 1.24
CA ALA A 123 7.05 -15.21 1.41
C ALA A 123 8.21 -15.65 2.30
N GLY A 124 9.39 -15.07 2.10
CA GLY A 124 10.59 -15.37 2.87
C GLY A 124 10.44 -14.99 4.34
N ILE A 125 9.98 -13.77 4.63
CA ILE A 125 9.79 -13.32 6.03
C ILE A 125 8.69 -14.12 6.72
N SER A 126 7.57 -14.40 6.06
CA SER A 126 6.48 -15.21 6.63
C SER A 126 6.93 -16.63 6.91
N LEU A 127 7.64 -17.29 5.99
CA LEU A 127 8.13 -18.66 6.20
C LEU A 127 9.13 -18.73 7.36
N PHE A 128 10.08 -17.79 7.40
CA PHE A 128 11.07 -17.70 8.46
C PHE A 128 10.41 -17.51 9.84
N LEU A 129 9.48 -16.55 9.94
CA LEU A 129 8.81 -16.24 11.20
C LEU A 129 7.85 -17.36 11.63
N ALA A 130 7.18 -18.03 10.70
CA ALA A 130 6.33 -19.18 11.03
C ALA A 130 7.15 -20.33 11.60
N ALA A 131 8.31 -20.64 11.00
CA ALA A 131 9.23 -21.64 11.53
C ALA A 131 9.80 -21.24 12.90
N PHE A 132 10.17 -19.97 13.07
CA PHE A 132 10.70 -19.45 14.32
C PHE A 132 9.67 -19.49 15.46
N CYS A 133 8.44 -19.02 15.24
CA CYS A 133 7.41 -19.00 16.29
C CYS A 133 6.89 -20.40 16.64
N SER A 134 6.94 -21.34 15.70
CA SER A 134 6.55 -22.75 15.95
C SER A 134 7.68 -23.61 16.55
N LEU A 135 8.91 -23.08 16.61
CA LEU A 135 10.07 -23.80 17.13
C LEU A 135 9.87 -24.37 18.55
N PRO A 136 9.22 -23.67 19.50
CA PRO A 136 8.95 -24.23 20.82
C PRO A 136 8.16 -25.53 20.81
N PHE A 137 7.22 -25.70 19.87
CA PHE A 137 6.48 -26.96 19.70
C PHE A 137 7.35 -28.06 19.11
N MET A 138 8.22 -27.73 18.14
CA MET A 138 9.16 -28.69 17.56
C MET A 138 10.18 -29.20 18.59
N LEU A 139 10.58 -28.34 19.54
CA LEU A 139 11.53 -28.65 20.61
C LEU A 139 10.87 -29.21 21.88
N GLY A 140 9.54 -29.31 21.93
CA GLY A 140 8.81 -29.77 23.12
C GLY A 140 8.93 -28.83 24.33
N SER A 141 9.12 -27.52 24.09
CA SER A 141 9.30 -26.48 25.11
C SER A 141 8.14 -25.47 25.16
N GLN A 142 7.02 -25.77 24.53
CA GLN A 142 5.86 -24.89 24.42
C GLN A 142 5.31 -24.43 25.78
N GLN A 143 5.32 -25.30 26.80
CA GLN A 143 4.85 -24.94 28.15
C GLN A 143 5.76 -23.92 28.86
N ALA A 144 7.06 -23.98 28.57
CA ALA A 144 8.04 -23.04 29.13
C ALA A 144 8.19 -21.76 28.29
N SER A 145 7.65 -21.76 27.06
CA SER A 145 7.80 -20.67 26.10
C SER A 145 6.54 -19.85 25.94
N TYR A 146 5.36 -20.46 26.01
CA TYR A 146 4.07 -19.79 25.80
C TYR A 146 3.11 -20.13 26.94
N ALA A 147 2.55 -19.09 27.56
CA ALA A 147 1.58 -19.25 28.63
C ALA A 147 0.62 -18.06 28.66
N MET A 148 -0.47 -18.26 29.41
CA MET A 148 -1.32 -17.14 29.83
C MET A 148 -0.51 -16.29 30.79
N HIS A 149 -0.42 -14.99 30.51
CA HIS A 149 0.29 -14.09 31.42
C HIS A 149 -0.55 -13.84 32.69
N PRO A 150 0.05 -13.55 33.86
CA PRO A 150 -0.62 -13.29 35.12
C PRO A 150 -1.89 -12.42 35.11
N SER A 151 -2.06 -11.46 34.20
CA SER A 151 -3.32 -10.71 34.06
C SER A 151 -4.51 -11.57 33.62
N GLY A 152 -4.27 -12.72 32.99
CA GLY A 152 -5.30 -13.60 32.45
C GLY A 152 -6.00 -13.07 31.19
N ILE A 153 -5.47 -12.04 30.53
CA ILE A 153 -6.12 -11.40 29.37
C ILE A 153 -5.38 -11.57 28.04
N ASN A 154 -4.17 -12.16 28.07
CA ASN A 154 -3.34 -12.33 26.89
C ASN A 154 -2.48 -13.60 26.97
N CYS A 155 -2.36 -14.28 25.83
CA CYS A 155 -1.51 -15.45 25.65
C CYS A 155 -0.25 -15.03 24.90
N THR A 156 0.91 -15.12 25.55
CA THR A 156 2.17 -14.65 24.96
C THR A 156 3.39 -15.46 25.42
N GLY A 157 4.56 -15.06 24.95
CA GLY A 157 5.85 -15.59 25.36
C GLY A 157 6.11 -15.41 26.85
N VAL A 158 6.66 -16.43 27.51
CA VAL A 158 7.11 -16.36 28.90
C VAL A 158 8.51 -15.75 28.93
N TRP A 159 8.60 -14.42 28.85
CA TRP A 159 9.85 -13.69 28.63
C TRP A 159 10.90 -13.87 29.74
N HIS A 160 10.46 -14.14 30.97
CA HIS A 160 11.31 -14.43 32.12
C HIS A 160 11.78 -15.89 32.21
N SER A 161 11.39 -16.76 31.28
CA SER A 161 11.76 -18.18 31.29
C SER A 161 13.27 -18.39 31.20
N ARG A 162 13.79 -19.33 32.01
CA ARG A 162 15.21 -19.72 32.06
C ARG A 162 15.47 -21.14 31.53
N ASP A 163 14.46 -21.81 30.97
CA ASP A 163 14.68 -23.05 30.21
C ASP A 163 15.50 -22.71 28.96
N PRO A 164 16.69 -23.32 28.73
CA PRO A 164 17.51 -23.06 27.56
C PRO A 164 16.75 -23.18 26.23
N ARG A 165 15.74 -24.06 26.15
CA ARG A 165 14.93 -24.26 24.95
C ARG A 165 13.95 -23.09 24.72
N ALA A 166 13.35 -22.58 25.79
CA ALA A 166 12.47 -21.42 25.73
C ALA A 166 13.26 -20.11 25.52
N MET A 167 14.48 -20.03 26.05
CA MET A 167 15.37 -18.90 25.89
C MET A 167 15.72 -18.60 24.42
N ILE A 168 15.66 -19.59 23.54
CA ILE A 168 15.82 -19.37 22.10
C ILE A 168 14.79 -18.35 21.61
N LEU A 169 13.52 -18.50 21.97
CA LEU A 169 12.47 -17.56 21.61
C LEU A 169 12.66 -16.22 22.33
N THR A 170 12.82 -16.26 23.66
CA THR A 170 12.80 -15.03 24.49
C THR A 170 14.01 -14.13 24.27
N VAL A 171 15.13 -14.65 23.78
CA VAL A 171 16.34 -13.88 23.45
C VAL A 171 16.36 -13.47 21.97
N MET A 172 15.97 -14.35 21.05
CA MET A 172 16.03 -14.05 19.62
C MET A 172 14.95 -13.04 19.18
N CYS A 173 13.77 -13.03 19.79
CA CYS A 173 12.73 -12.03 19.53
C CYS A 173 13.26 -10.58 19.75
N PRO A 174 13.85 -10.24 20.91
CA PRO A 174 14.54 -8.97 21.14
C PRO A 174 15.65 -8.63 20.15
N ILE A 175 16.47 -9.61 19.77
CA ILE A 175 17.58 -9.39 18.82
C ILE A 175 17.01 -9.00 17.46
N PHE A 176 16.02 -9.75 16.98
CA PHE A 176 15.30 -9.44 15.75
C PHE A 176 14.67 -8.05 15.81
N LEU A 177 14.03 -7.72 16.93
CA LEU A 177 13.47 -6.39 17.18
C LEU A 177 14.50 -5.28 16.98
N VAL A 178 15.59 -5.33 17.75
CA VAL A 178 16.62 -4.28 17.74
C VAL A 178 17.27 -4.17 16.36
N MET A 179 17.52 -5.29 15.69
CA MET A 179 18.06 -5.32 14.34
C MET A 179 17.15 -4.61 13.34
N VAL A 180 15.84 -4.89 13.36
CA VAL A 180 14.89 -4.26 12.44
C VAL A 180 14.73 -2.77 12.75
N LEU A 181 14.59 -2.39 14.02
CA LEU A 181 14.46 -0.99 14.42
C LEU A 181 15.70 -0.17 14.04
N PHE A 182 16.91 -0.71 14.26
CA PHE A 182 18.15 -0.06 13.82
C PHE A 182 18.19 0.12 12.30
N GLY A 183 17.80 -0.91 11.54
CA GLY A 183 17.70 -0.84 10.09
C GLY A 183 16.72 0.23 9.61
N ILE A 184 15.56 0.35 10.26
CA ILE A 184 14.56 1.39 9.97
C ILE A 184 15.13 2.79 10.22
N VAL A 185 15.74 3.01 11.38
CA VAL A 185 16.33 4.31 11.74
C VAL A 185 17.44 4.69 10.76
N TYR A 186 18.34 3.76 10.46
CA TYR A 186 19.42 3.98 9.50
C TYR A 186 18.89 4.32 8.11
N ALA A 187 17.91 3.56 7.61
CA ALA A 187 17.32 3.78 6.30
C ALA A 187 16.64 5.15 6.21
N TYR A 188 15.83 5.54 7.20
CA TYR A 188 15.19 6.86 7.22
C TYR A 188 16.19 8.00 7.37
N TYR A 189 17.26 7.82 8.14
CA TYR A 189 18.35 8.79 8.22
C TYR A 189 18.97 9.05 6.83
N ARG A 190 19.29 7.99 6.09
CA ARG A 190 19.85 8.10 4.73
C ARG A 190 18.86 8.70 3.72
N ILE A 191 17.57 8.36 3.82
CA ILE A 191 16.52 8.96 3.00
C ILE A 191 16.42 10.47 3.27
N TYR A 192 16.41 10.85 4.55
CA TYR A 192 16.36 12.26 4.97
C TYR A 192 17.56 13.06 4.42
N GLN A 193 18.78 12.52 4.51
CA GLN A 193 19.98 13.18 3.99
C GLN A 193 19.88 13.50 2.50
N ILE A 194 19.37 12.57 1.68
CA ILE A 194 19.23 12.76 0.23
C ILE A 194 18.14 13.78 -0.09
N ILE A 195 17.02 13.73 0.61
CA ILE A 195 15.93 14.69 0.40
C ILE A 195 16.41 16.10 0.78
N SER A 196 17.12 16.24 1.91
CA SER A 196 17.67 17.51 2.36
C SER A 196 18.69 18.07 1.36
N SER A 197 19.64 17.26 0.90
CA SER A 197 20.67 17.74 -0.06
C SER A 197 20.05 18.15 -1.40
N THR A 198 19.01 17.44 -1.85
CA THR A 198 18.26 17.77 -3.06
C THR A 198 17.50 19.09 -2.89
N TYR A 199 16.88 19.30 -1.72
CA TYR A 199 16.20 20.55 -1.40
C TYR A 199 17.16 21.74 -1.36
N ASP A 200 18.33 21.59 -0.74
CA ASP A 200 19.37 22.62 -0.67
C ASP A 200 19.95 22.94 -2.06
N ALA A 201 20.09 21.94 -2.93
CA ALA A 201 20.47 22.13 -4.33
C ALA A 201 19.42 22.94 -5.12
N PHE A 202 18.12 22.68 -4.91
CA PHE A 202 17.05 23.46 -5.54
C PHE A 202 16.96 24.90 -5.02
N LYS A 203 17.22 25.11 -3.73
CA LYS A 203 17.28 26.43 -3.10
C LYS A 203 18.46 27.25 -3.62
N SER A 204 19.65 26.64 -3.72
CA SER A 204 20.86 27.30 -4.23
C SER A 204 20.80 27.55 -5.75
N ALA A 205 20.07 26.74 -6.52
CA ALA A 205 19.83 26.96 -7.95
C ALA A 205 18.79 28.06 -8.26
N GLY A 206 18.24 28.76 -7.25
CA GLY A 206 17.30 29.88 -7.45
C GLY A 206 15.90 29.50 -7.96
N VAL A 207 15.58 28.20 -8.04
CA VAL A 207 14.28 27.68 -8.51
C VAL A 207 13.17 27.92 -7.48
N ILE A 208 13.53 28.06 -6.20
CA ILE A 208 12.64 28.49 -5.12
C ILE A 208 13.02 29.93 -4.73
N SER A 209 12.72 30.89 -5.61
CA SER A 209 12.78 32.31 -5.28
C SER A 209 11.44 32.76 -4.69
N ASN A 210 11.44 33.09 -3.39
CA ASN A 210 10.50 33.96 -2.69
C ASN A 210 9.00 33.85 -3.04
N ILE A 211 8.37 32.71 -2.74
CA ILE A 211 6.93 32.69 -2.47
C ILE A 211 6.76 32.51 -0.96
N GLY A 212 6.55 33.63 -0.25
CA GLY A 212 5.91 33.62 1.06
C GLY A 212 6.79 33.93 2.28
N VAL A 213 7.42 35.10 2.33
CA VAL A 213 7.57 35.83 3.60
C VAL A 213 7.22 37.30 3.36
N ALA A 214 5.95 37.55 3.02
CA ALA A 214 5.32 38.83 3.33
C ALA A 214 4.55 38.63 4.63
N GLY A 215 5.26 38.84 5.75
CA GLY A 215 4.68 38.86 7.08
C GLY A 215 3.57 39.89 7.14
N ARG A 216 2.37 39.40 7.45
CA ARG A 216 1.23 40.22 7.83
C ARG A 216 1.46 40.65 9.29
N SER A 217 1.86 41.89 9.51
CA SER A 217 1.63 42.57 10.80
C SER A 217 1.45 44.07 10.58
N ASN A 218 0.30 44.55 11.02
CA ASN A 218 -0.14 45.94 10.99
C ASN A 218 0.75 46.85 11.84
N SER A 219 1.11 48.02 11.33
CA SER A 219 0.93 49.32 12.02
C SER A 219 1.66 50.46 11.31
N SER A 220 0.88 51.48 10.95
CA SER A 220 1.22 52.91 10.85
C SER A 220 0.74 53.55 9.56
N LEU A 221 -0.55 53.89 9.58
CA LEU A 221 -0.99 55.15 8.99
C LEU A 221 -0.47 56.27 9.90
N LYS A 222 0.56 57.00 9.49
CA LYS A 222 0.86 58.35 10.01
C LYS A 222 1.45 59.21 8.90
N ASN A 223 0.72 60.29 8.63
CA ASN A 223 1.04 61.44 7.81
C ASN A 223 2.46 61.97 8.04
N LEU A 224 3.08 62.55 7.00
CA LEU A 224 3.50 63.96 6.98
C LEU A 224 4.15 64.34 5.64
N ASN A 225 3.74 65.52 5.16
CA ASN A 225 4.30 66.31 4.06
C ASN A 225 5.82 66.47 4.15
N VAL A 226 6.49 66.72 3.01
CA VAL A 226 7.14 68.00 2.68
C VAL A 226 7.96 67.86 1.37
N SER A 227 7.54 68.69 0.41
CA SER A 227 8.28 69.48 -0.59
C SER A 227 9.52 68.95 -1.33
N ALA A 228 9.39 69.05 -2.66
CA ALA A 228 10.25 69.75 -3.61
C ALA A 228 11.71 69.29 -3.79
N SER A 229 12.06 68.93 -5.03
CA SER A 229 12.77 69.83 -5.96
C SER A 229 13.34 69.07 -7.17
N HIS A 230 13.18 69.67 -8.36
CA HIS A 230 14.16 69.74 -9.47
C HIS A 230 14.63 68.40 -10.13
N LEU A 231 14.76 68.20 -11.44
CA LEU A 231 14.72 69.04 -12.64
C LEU A 231 14.72 68.09 -13.87
N ASN A 232 14.06 68.51 -14.95
CA ASN A 232 14.37 68.28 -16.38
C ASN A 232 14.35 66.87 -17.04
N ARG A 233 13.31 66.71 -17.87
CA ARG A 233 13.28 66.12 -19.25
C ARG A 233 14.21 66.91 -20.22
N PRO A 234 14.30 66.63 -21.55
CA PRO A 234 14.01 65.45 -22.40
C PRO A 234 15.27 65.10 -23.28
N SER A 235 15.31 64.16 -24.26
CA SER A 235 14.69 64.26 -25.59
C SER A 235 15.28 63.26 -26.62
N LEU A 236 14.41 62.80 -27.55
CA LEU A 236 14.58 62.52 -29.00
C LEU A 236 15.51 61.36 -29.45
N LEU A 237 15.08 60.33 -30.22
CA LEU A 237 14.50 60.19 -31.60
C LEU A 237 15.59 59.74 -32.61
N GLU A 238 15.15 58.92 -33.59
CA GLU A 238 15.85 58.45 -34.81
C GLU A 238 16.83 57.27 -34.62
N GLY A 239 16.94 56.27 -35.50
CA GLY A 239 16.36 56.05 -36.83
C GLY A 239 17.30 55.15 -37.66
N SER A 240 16.76 54.06 -38.23
CA SER A 240 17.12 53.43 -39.52
C SER A 240 18.49 52.76 -39.80
N ALA A 241 18.34 51.59 -40.46
CA ALA A 241 19.14 51.00 -41.57
C ALA A 241 20.53 50.38 -41.26
N LEU A 242 20.72 49.06 -41.40
CA LEU A 242 20.94 48.25 -42.63
C LEU A 242 22.44 48.05 -42.90
N ASN A 243 22.92 46.79 -42.89
CA ASN A 243 23.91 46.31 -43.85
C ASN A 243 23.91 44.77 -43.96
N ARG A 244 24.17 44.32 -45.18
CA ARG A 244 23.97 42.98 -45.78
C ARG A 244 25.33 42.43 -46.26
N ALA A 245 25.35 41.10 -46.46
CA ALA A 245 26.33 40.24 -47.18
C ALA A 245 27.35 39.52 -46.27
N THR A 246 27.65 38.22 -46.42
CA THR A 246 27.89 37.45 -47.67
C THR A 246 27.69 35.92 -47.47
N LEU A 247 27.31 35.21 -48.54
CA LEU A 247 27.21 33.73 -48.67
C LEU A 247 28.58 33.04 -48.75
N THR A 248 28.68 31.79 -48.25
CA THR A 248 29.09 30.60 -49.02
C THR A 248 28.52 29.30 -48.39
N PRO A 249 28.16 28.27 -49.18
CA PRO A 249 27.70 26.97 -48.69
C PRO A 249 28.82 25.92 -48.77
N ASP A 250 28.94 25.04 -47.79
CA ASP A 250 29.60 23.74 -47.97
C ASP A 250 28.89 22.66 -47.16
N LEU A 251 28.57 21.58 -47.88
CA LEU A 251 28.01 20.32 -47.40
C LEU A 251 29.12 19.53 -46.71
N GLU A 252 28.85 18.95 -45.52
CA GLU A 252 29.18 17.55 -45.26
C GLU A 252 28.55 17.01 -43.96
N ALA A 253 27.70 16.01 -44.15
CA ALA A 253 27.55 14.75 -43.42
C ALA A 253 27.59 14.70 -41.87
N SER A 254 26.43 14.30 -41.34
CA SER A 254 26.28 13.17 -40.41
C SER A 254 26.82 13.30 -38.98
N SER A 255 25.93 13.68 -38.04
CA SER A 255 25.70 12.81 -36.88
C SER A 255 24.25 12.92 -36.41
N LYS A 256 23.50 11.82 -36.58
CA LYS A 256 22.19 11.64 -35.94
C LYS A 256 22.44 11.30 -34.47
N THR A 257 22.32 12.28 -33.60
CA THR A 257 22.11 12.01 -32.16
C THR A 257 20.63 11.71 -31.92
N PRO A 258 20.27 10.61 -31.24
CA PRO A 258 18.89 10.26 -31.00
C PRO A 258 18.25 11.27 -30.04
N HIS A 259 17.11 11.82 -30.45
CA HIS A 259 16.23 12.60 -29.59
C HIS A 259 15.90 11.81 -28.32
N GLN A 260 16.53 12.16 -27.20
CA GLN A 260 16.00 11.85 -25.88
C GLN A 260 14.76 12.73 -25.67
N GLY A 261 13.59 12.11 -25.80
CA GLY A 261 12.32 12.71 -25.43
C GLY A 261 12.33 13.08 -23.96
N GLY A 262 12.59 14.36 -23.67
CA GLY A 262 12.49 14.91 -22.33
C GLY A 262 11.05 14.83 -21.84
N PHE A 263 10.83 14.11 -20.74
CA PHE A 263 9.60 14.21 -19.98
C PHE A 263 9.35 15.69 -19.63
N THR A 264 8.14 16.17 -19.91
CA THR A 264 7.75 17.56 -19.59
C THR A 264 7.96 17.83 -18.10
N HIS A 265 8.35 19.06 -17.72
CA HIS A 265 8.57 19.46 -16.31
C HIS A 265 7.34 19.22 -15.41
N ALA A 266 6.15 19.07 -16.00
CA ALA A 266 4.93 18.64 -15.32
C ALA A 266 4.96 17.15 -14.91
N SER A 267 5.44 16.27 -15.80
CA SER A 267 5.55 14.83 -15.53
C SER A 267 6.56 14.53 -14.43
N ARG A 268 7.70 15.25 -14.39
CA ARG A 268 8.70 15.10 -13.30
C ARG A 268 8.13 15.47 -11.93
N ARG A 269 7.41 16.60 -11.85
CA ARG A 269 6.75 17.05 -10.61
C ARG A 269 5.68 16.07 -10.11
N LEU A 270 4.96 15.42 -11.03
CA LEU A 270 3.96 14.41 -10.67
C LEU A 270 4.61 13.17 -10.03
N GLU A 271 5.73 12.71 -10.58
CA GLU A 271 6.46 11.54 -10.05
C GLU A 271 7.09 11.88 -8.69
N GLU A 272 7.71 13.05 -8.53
CA GLU A 272 8.24 13.52 -7.24
C GLU A 272 7.13 13.59 -6.16
N ALA A 273 5.96 14.13 -6.50
CA ALA A 273 4.81 14.20 -5.59
C ALA A 273 4.28 12.79 -5.22
N LYS A 274 4.31 11.85 -6.16
CA LYS A 274 3.94 10.45 -5.92
C LYS A 274 4.93 9.77 -4.98
N GLN A 275 6.23 9.96 -5.19
CA GLN A 275 7.27 9.40 -4.32
C GLN A 275 7.20 9.99 -2.90
N LEU A 276 6.97 11.29 -2.76
CA LEU A 276 6.79 11.94 -1.45
C LEU A 276 5.55 11.39 -0.72
N ARG A 277 4.42 11.20 -1.42
CA ARG A 277 3.21 10.62 -0.82
C ARG A 277 3.46 9.21 -0.30
N LEU A 278 4.11 8.36 -1.09
CA LEU A 278 4.46 7.00 -0.69
C LEU A 278 5.43 7.00 0.50
N LEU A 279 6.38 7.94 0.54
CA LEU A 279 7.27 8.09 1.68
C LEU A 279 6.50 8.48 2.95
N VAL A 280 5.70 9.54 2.91
CA VAL A 280 4.88 10.00 4.05
C VAL A 280 4.01 8.86 4.57
N GLN A 281 3.35 8.14 3.67
CA GLN A 281 2.55 6.98 4.02
C GLN A 281 3.37 5.94 4.80
N THR A 282 4.54 5.52 4.29
CA THR A 282 5.38 4.53 4.99
C THR A 282 5.87 5.04 6.35
N VAL A 283 6.27 6.31 6.44
CA VAL A 283 6.75 6.92 7.69
C VAL A 283 5.63 6.91 8.74
N VAL A 284 4.41 7.29 8.37
CA VAL A 284 3.29 7.33 9.33
C VAL A 284 2.94 5.91 9.80
N VAL A 285 2.83 4.94 8.89
CA VAL A 285 2.54 3.53 9.26
C VAL A 285 3.61 2.98 10.20
N VAL A 286 4.88 3.15 9.87
CA VAL A 286 6.00 2.68 10.71
C VAL A 286 6.03 3.39 12.06
N THR A 287 5.74 4.70 12.09
CA THR A 287 5.72 5.47 13.35
C THR A 287 4.62 4.98 14.29
N VAL A 288 3.40 4.76 13.78
CA VAL A 288 2.29 4.25 14.59
C VAL A 288 2.63 2.87 15.15
N PHE A 289 3.21 1.99 14.34
CA PHE A 289 3.67 0.68 14.81
C PHE A 289 4.71 0.81 15.93
N VAL A 290 5.79 1.57 15.72
CA VAL A 290 6.88 1.71 16.71
C VAL A 290 6.36 2.31 18.01
N VAL A 291 5.56 3.37 17.94
CA VAL A 291 5.00 4.03 19.14
C VAL A 291 4.04 3.10 19.88
N GLY A 292 3.15 2.44 19.16
CA GLY A 292 2.17 1.51 19.72
C GLY A 292 2.78 0.32 20.44
N TRP A 293 3.85 -0.24 19.88
CA TRP A 293 4.49 -1.43 20.44
C TRP A 293 5.61 -1.13 21.45
N THR A 294 6.05 0.13 21.57
CA THR A 294 7.16 0.50 22.46
C THR A 294 6.93 0.05 23.91
N PRO A 295 5.76 0.28 24.55
CA PRO A 295 5.54 -0.18 25.92
C PRO A 295 5.65 -1.69 26.08
N TYR A 296 5.18 -2.46 25.08
CA TYR A 296 5.30 -3.91 25.07
C TYR A 296 6.76 -4.38 24.94
N PHE A 297 7.56 -3.70 24.13
CA PHE A 297 8.99 -4.01 24.01
C PHE A 297 9.73 -3.73 25.32
N VAL A 298 9.41 -2.63 26.00
CA VAL A 298 9.98 -2.33 27.32
C VAL A 298 9.58 -3.42 28.33
N PHE A 299 8.31 -3.85 28.31
CA PHE A 299 7.80 -4.92 29.18
C PHE A 299 8.57 -6.22 28.97
N MET A 300 8.71 -6.65 27.72
CA MET A 300 9.48 -7.83 27.34
C MET A 300 10.93 -7.73 27.81
N MET A 301 11.59 -6.57 27.63
CA MET A 301 12.97 -6.37 28.09
C MET A 301 13.10 -6.45 29.61
N MET A 302 12.15 -5.87 30.34
CA MET A 302 12.15 -5.88 31.80
C MET A 302 12.06 -7.31 32.35
N GLU A 303 11.15 -8.13 31.81
CA GLU A 303 11.02 -9.54 32.23
C GLU A 303 12.27 -10.36 31.88
N LEU A 304 12.83 -10.18 30.68
CA LEU A 304 14.02 -10.90 30.24
C LEU A 304 15.24 -10.60 31.12
N ILE A 305 15.47 -9.32 31.42
CA ILE A 305 16.61 -8.86 32.22
C ILE A 305 16.43 -9.28 33.68
N SER A 306 15.26 -9.01 34.27
CA SER A 306 15.00 -9.33 35.67
C SER A 306 14.88 -10.83 35.94
N GLY A 307 14.41 -11.62 34.98
CA GLY A 307 14.06 -13.02 35.18
C GLY A 307 12.84 -13.21 36.09
N ALA A 308 12.04 -12.17 36.28
CA ALA A 308 10.84 -12.18 37.09
C ALA A 308 9.66 -11.61 36.30
N PRO A 309 8.41 -12.02 36.62
CA PRO A 309 7.23 -11.44 36.00
C PRO A 309 7.14 -9.95 36.34
N ALA A 310 6.86 -9.12 35.32
CA ALA A 310 6.64 -7.71 35.54
C ALA A 310 5.28 -7.46 36.22
N PRO A 311 5.08 -6.31 36.88
CA PRO A 311 3.80 -5.98 37.48
C PRO A 311 2.67 -5.98 36.44
N THR A 312 1.53 -6.59 36.78
CA THR A 312 0.36 -6.72 35.88
C THR A 312 -0.16 -5.39 35.36
N VAL A 313 -0.01 -4.30 36.12
CA VAL A 313 -0.38 -2.94 35.68
C VAL A 313 0.39 -2.52 34.43
N PHE A 314 1.67 -2.89 34.34
CA PHE A 314 2.51 -2.54 33.20
C PHE A 314 2.14 -3.35 31.96
N GLU A 315 1.81 -4.63 32.16
CA GLU A 315 1.29 -5.52 31.13
C GLU A 315 -0.04 -5.00 30.55
N PHE A 316 -1.01 -4.67 31.40
CA PHE A 316 -2.28 -4.05 30.96
C PHE A 316 -2.04 -2.78 30.15
N ALA A 317 -1.12 -1.92 30.60
CA ALA A 317 -0.77 -0.71 29.88
C ALA A 317 -0.18 -1.03 28.50
N ALA A 318 0.75 -1.99 28.43
CA ALA A 318 1.36 -2.40 27.17
C ALA A 318 0.32 -2.94 26.17
N ASP A 319 -0.59 -3.80 26.64
CA ASP A 319 -1.66 -4.36 25.80
C ASP A 319 -2.62 -3.28 25.31
N ILE A 320 -2.98 -2.28 26.13
CA ILE A 320 -3.82 -1.15 25.69
C ILE A 320 -3.14 -0.37 24.56
N PHE A 321 -1.84 -0.10 24.64
CA PHE A 321 -1.12 0.64 23.60
C PHE A 321 -1.07 -0.14 22.28
N VAL A 322 -0.81 -1.45 22.34
CA VAL A 322 -0.86 -2.34 21.16
C VAL A 322 -2.27 -2.34 20.57
N ALA A 323 -3.29 -2.47 21.40
CA ALA A 323 -4.68 -2.51 20.96
C ALA A 323 -5.13 -1.17 20.34
N VAL A 324 -4.69 -0.03 20.88
CA VAL A 324 -4.93 1.28 20.24
C VAL A 324 -4.20 1.38 18.90
N ALA A 325 -2.96 0.90 18.80
CA ALA A 325 -2.22 0.91 17.55
C ALA A 325 -2.88 0.03 16.49
N ASP A 326 -3.31 -1.17 16.84
CA ASP A 326 -4.03 -2.09 15.94
C ASP A 326 -5.36 -1.49 15.46
N PHE A 327 -6.01 -0.63 16.25
CA PHE A 327 -7.18 0.12 15.84
C PHE A 327 -6.84 1.30 14.90
N VAL A 328 -5.75 2.01 15.17
CA VAL A 328 -5.31 3.17 14.37
C VAL A 328 -4.70 2.75 13.03
N ASN A 329 -4.05 1.58 12.95
CA ASN A 329 -3.41 1.06 11.73
C ASN A 329 -4.31 1.10 10.49
N PRO A 330 -5.51 0.47 10.46
CA PRO A 330 -6.37 0.51 9.30
C PRO A 330 -6.86 1.94 8.97
N ILE A 331 -7.02 2.81 9.97
CA ILE A 331 -7.40 4.22 9.75
C ILE A 331 -6.28 4.97 9.01
N VAL A 332 -5.03 4.79 9.44
CA VAL A 332 -3.86 5.36 8.78
C VAL A 332 -3.78 4.88 7.34
N VAL A 333 -3.98 3.58 7.10
CA VAL A 333 -3.98 3.00 5.75
C VAL A 333 -5.04 3.67 4.88
N LEU A 334 -6.28 3.81 5.37
CA LEU A 334 -7.38 4.44 4.61
C LEU A 334 -7.14 5.93 4.32
N VAL A 335 -6.45 6.65 5.22
CA VAL A 335 -6.15 8.08 5.05
C VAL A 335 -5.00 8.29 4.06
N PHE A 336 -3.91 7.53 4.21
CA PHE A 336 -2.66 7.80 3.50
C PHE A 336 -2.48 6.97 2.22
N ASP A 337 -3.07 5.79 2.11
CA ASP A 337 -2.99 4.97 0.90
C ASP A 337 -4.16 5.23 -0.05
N LYS A 338 -3.89 6.03 -1.09
CA LYS A 338 -4.89 6.35 -2.12
C LYS A 338 -5.27 5.12 -2.93
N ASP A 339 -4.34 4.23 -3.25
CA ASP A 339 -4.59 3.08 -4.12
C ASP A 339 -5.52 2.08 -3.41
N ILE A 340 -5.25 1.80 -2.14
CA ILE A 340 -6.10 0.98 -1.27
C ILE A 340 -7.49 1.61 -1.10
N ARG A 341 -7.56 2.91 -0.80
CA ARG A 341 -8.83 3.62 -0.66
C ARG A 341 -9.64 3.64 -1.97
N THR A 342 -8.97 3.75 -3.12
CA THR A 342 -9.64 3.75 -4.42
C THR A 342 -10.27 2.40 -4.73
N ASN A 343 -9.68 1.29 -4.27
CA ASN A 343 -10.28 -0.04 -4.42
C ASN A 343 -11.46 -0.28 -3.45
N LEU A 344 -11.46 0.41 -2.30
CA LEU A 344 -12.57 0.37 -1.34
C LEU A 344 -13.78 1.17 -1.83
N ALA A 345 -13.55 2.32 -2.45
CA ALA A 345 -14.58 2.97 -3.22
C ALA A 345 -14.92 2.04 -4.39
N ILE A 346 -16.12 1.45 -4.40
CA ILE A 346 -16.65 0.87 -5.64
C ILE A 346 -16.53 1.99 -6.66
N ASP A 347 -15.60 1.87 -7.61
CA ASP A 347 -15.44 2.86 -8.66
C ASP A 347 -16.68 2.77 -9.56
N LEU A 348 -17.76 3.43 -9.12
CA LEU A 348 -19.02 3.56 -9.84
C LEU A 348 -18.80 4.31 -11.15
N LEU A 349 -17.69 5.05 -11.29
CA LEU A 349 -17.33 5.75 -12.52
C LEU A 349 -16.60 4.82 -13.50
N ASN A 350 -15.83 3.83 -13.02
CA ASN A 350 -15.14 2.83 -13.85
C ASN A 350 -15.24 1.41 -13.27
N PRO A 351 -16.42 0.78 -13.32
CA PRO A 351 -16.59 -0.60 -12.89
C PRO A 351 -15.69 -1.55 -13.68
N LEU A 352 -15.20 -2.60 -13.02
CA LEU A 352 -14.40 -3.64 -13.67
C LEU A 352 -15.16 -4.24 -14.85
N GLU A 353 -14.52 -4.33 -16.02
CA GLU A 353 -15.10 -4.86 -17.25
C GLU A 353 -15.65 -6.30 -17.08
N SER A 354 -15.00 -7.11 -16.23
CA SER A 354 -15.47 -8.46 -15.89
C SER A 354 -16.77 -8.46 -15.08
N SER A 355 -16.96 -7.46 -14.21
CA SER A 355 -18.20 -7.25 -13.45
C SER A 355 -19.31 -6.77 -14.39
N GLU A 356 -19.02 -5.82 -15.27
CA GLU A 356 -19.98 -5.33 -16.28
C GLU A 356 -20.43 -6.43 -17.26
N LYS A 357 -19.51 -7.31 -17.67
CA LYS A 357 -19.83 -8.46 -18.54
C LYS A 357 -20.78 -9.46 -17.88
N ARG A 358 -20.70 -9.62 -16.55
CA ARG A 358 -21.61 -10.47 -15.75
C ARG A 358 -22.96 -9.82 -15.50
N SER A 359 -23.02 -8.49 -15.45
CA SER A 359 -24.27 -7.76 -15.33
C SER A 359 -25.13 -7.88 -16.59
N HIS A 360 -26.45 -7.92 -16.38
CA HIS A 360 -27.42 -7.85 -17.47
C HIS A 360 -27.18 -6.58 -18.32
N LYS A 361 -27.37 -6.66 -19.64
CA LYS A 361 -27.04 -5.57 -20.59
C LYS A 361 -27.66 -4.20 -20.23
N LEU A 362 -28.82 -4.18 -19.56
CA LEU A 362 -29.51 -2.97 -19.10
C LEU A 362 -28.99 -2.40 -17.77
N LYS A 363 -28.22 -3.19 -17.01
CA LYS A 363 -27.65 -2.84 -15.69
C LYS A 363 -26.15 -2.51 -15.75
N ARG A 364 -25.57 -2.40 -16.95
CA ARG A 364 -24.19 -1.93 -17.14
C ARG A 364 -24.12 -0.41 -16.99
N LEU A 365 -22.96 0.13 -16.62
CA LEU A 365 -22.79 1.58 -16.49
C LEU A 365 -23.06 2.27 -17.83
N VAL A 366 -22.51 1.69 -18.90
CA VAL A 366 -22.85 2.05 -20.28
C VAL A 366 -23.64 0.89 -20.89
N GLN A 367 -24.93 1.13 -21.14
CA GLN A 367 -25.79 0.15 -21.77
C GLN A 367 -25.28 -0.16 -23.19
N SER A 368 -24.76 -1.37 -23.37
CA SER A 368 -24.27 -1.87 -24.65
C SER A 368 -24.84 -3.25 -24.92
N PRO A 369 -25.22 -3.56 -26.18
CA PRO A 369 -25.78 -4.84 -26.52
C PRO A 369 -24.71 -5.95 -26.42
N ASN A 370 -25.14 -7.19 -26.13
CA ASN A 370 -24.24 -8.37 -26.15
C ASN A 370 -23.87 -8.81 -27.58
N SER A 371 -24.57 -8.28 -28.59
CA SER A 371 -24.33 -8.55 -30.00
C SER A 371 -23.18 -7.72 -30.53
N PHE A 372 -22.47 -8.27 -31.51
CA PHE A 372 -21.35 -7.62 -32.19
C PHE A 372 -21.42 -7.86 -33.70
N PHE A 373 -20.69 -7.03 -34.45
CA PHE A 373 -20.36 -7.28 -35.85
C PHE A 373 -19.06 -8.09 -35.94
N MET A 374 -18.98 -8.95 -36.94
CA MET A 374 -17.80 -9.75 -37.22
C MET A 374 -17.51 -9.77 -38.71
N ASP A 375 -16.24 -9.83 -39.06
CA ASP A 375 -15.78 -10.09 -40.42
C ASP A 375 -15.68 -11.60 -40.61
N VAL A 376 -16.46 -12.16 -41.52
CA VAL A 376 -16.49 -13.59 -41.84
C VAL A 376 -15.79 -13.82 -43.17
N LYS A 377 -14.76 -14.65 -43.17
CA LYS A 377 -14.01 -15.05 -44.37
C LYS A 377 -14.67 -16.29 -44.98
N CYS A 378 -15.04 -16.17 -46.26
CA CYS A 378 -15.62 -17.28 -47.02
C CYS A 378 -14.57 -18.39 -47.25
N PRO A 379 -14.94 -19.69 -47.09
CA PRO A 379 -14.02 -20.80 -47.38
C PRO A 379 -13.77 -21.00 -48.88
N GLY A 380 -14.68 -20.55 -49.75
CA GLY A 380 -14.58 -20.74 -51.20
C GLY A 380 -13.71 -19.67 -51.88
N CYS A 381 -14.16 -18.42 -51.85
CA CYS A 381 -13.49 -17.32 -52.56
C CYS A 381 -12.59 -16.42 -51.68
N PHE A 382 -12.44 -16.76 -50.38
CA PHE A 382 -11.68 -16.00 -49.38
C PHE A 382 -12.11 -14.54 -49.17
N GLN A 383 -13.18 -14.09 -49.81
CA GLN A 383 -13.74 -12.76 -49.63
C GLN A 383 -14.30 -12.62 -48.21
N ILE A 384 -14.11 -11.44 -47.63
CA ILE A 384 -14.52 -11.12 -46.27
C ILE A 384 -15.82 -10.32 -46.33
N THR A 385 -16.84 -10.77 -45.58
CA THR A 385 -18.13 -10.09 -45.48
C THR A 385 -18.42 -9.78 -44.01
N THR A 386 -18.88 -8.57 -43.71
CA THR A 386 -19.28 -8.21 -42.34
C THR A 386 -20.67 -8.79 -42.04
N VAL A 387 -20.76 -9.58 -40.98
CA VAL A 387 -21.96 -10.29 -40.52
C VAL A 387 -22.28 -9.87 -39.09
N PHE A 388 -23.56 -9.66 -38.79
CA PHE A 388 -24.02 -9.42 -37.43
C PHE A 388 -24.18 -10.74 -36.65
N SER A 389 -23.70 -10.79 -35.41
CA SER A 389 -23.73 -12.01 -34.58
C SER A 389 -25.11 -12.61 -34.32
N HIS A 390 -26.18 -11.83 -34.43
CA HIS A 390 -27.56 -12.29 -34.28
C HIS A 390 -28.36 -12.00 -35.56
N ALA A 391 -27.75 -12.25 -36.73
CA ALA A 391 -28.40 -12.06 -38.01
C ALA A 391 -29.74 -12.81 -38.07
N GLN A 392 -30.79 -12.10 -38.49
CA GLN A 392 -32.15 -12.63 -38.62
C GLN A 392 -32.40 -13.28 -39.99
N THR A 393 -31.56 -12.99 -40.97
CA THR A 393 -31.63 -13.51 -42.33
C THR A 393 -30.37 -14.30 -42.66
N VAL A 394 -30.47 -15.16 -43.67
CA VAL A 394 -29.31 -15.87 -44.22
C VAL A 394 -28.37 -14.85 -44.87
N VAL A 395 -27.09 -14.88 -44.51
CA VAL A 395 -26.07 -13.99 -45.08
C VAL A 395 -25.22 -14.78 -46.08
N GLN A 396 -25.16 -14.30 -47.31
CA GLN A 396 -24.39 -14.89 -48.40
C GLN A 396 -23.09 -14.11 -48.63
N CYS A 397 -22.08 -14.80 -49.14
CA CYS A 397 -20.81 -14.20 -49.55
C CYS A 397 -21.02 -13.32 -50.78
N SER A 398 -20.48 -12.11 -50.76
CA SER A 398 -20.56 -11.18 -51.90
C SER A 398 -19.80 -11.65 -53.15
N GLY A 399 -18.81 -12.54 -53.01
CA GLY A 399 -17.97 -13.00 -54.12
C GLY A 399 -18.50 -14.25 -54.85
N CYS A 400 -19.04 -15.22 -54.11
CA CYS A 400 -19.43 -16.52 -54.66
C CYS A 400 -20.81 -17.01 -54.22
N ALA A 401 -21.62 -16.14 -53.60
CA ALA A 401 -22.98 -16.43 -53.11
C ALA A 401 -23.11 -17.58 -52.08
N THR A 402 -22.01 -18.18 -51.65
CA THR A 402 -22.01 -19.21 -50.60
C THR A 402 -22.58 -18.66 -49.30
N ILE A 403 -23.47 -19.41 -48.66
CA ILE A 403 -24.04 -19.08 -47.35
C ILE A 403 -22.91 -19.00 -46.31
N LEU A 404 -22.79 -17.85 -45.64
CA LEU A 404 -21.82 -17.61 -44.57
C LEU A 404 -22.42 -17.82 -43.18
N SER A 405 -23.70 -17.47 -42.99
CA SER A 405 -24.41 -17.67 -41.72
C SER A 405 -25.91 -17.91 -41.89
N GLN A 406 -26.49 -18.69 -40.96
CA GLN A 406 -27.92 -18.97 -40.87
C GLN A 406 -28.52 -18.48 -39.53
N PRO A 407 -29.75 -17.94 -39.53
CA PRO A 407 -30.42 -17.49 -38.30
C PRO A 407 -30.86 -18.69 -37.44
N THR A 408 -30.81 -18.53 -36.11
CA THR A 408 -31.16 -19.59 -35.12
C THR A 408 -32.11 -19.09 -34.01
N GLY A 409 -32.65 -17.87 -34.14
CA GLY A 409 -33.37 -17.17 -33.06
C GLY A 409 -32.46 -16.57 -31.97
N GLY A 410 -31.17 -16.94 -31.95
CA GLY A 410 -30.14 -16.38 -31.06
C GLY A 410 -28.89 -15.95 -31.84
N LYS A 411 -27.72 -16.45 -31.44
CA LYS A 411 -26.48 -16.23 -32.21
C LYS A 411 -26.54 -17.01 -33.53
N ALA A 412 -26.35 -16.31 -34.65
CA ALA A 412 -26.33 -16.91 -35.98
C ALA A 412 -25.28 -18.01 -36.07
N ARG A 413 -25.63 -19.11 -36.73
CA ARG A 413 -24.72 -20.25 -36.96
C ARG A 413 -23.90 -19.97 -38.21
N LEU A 414 -22.57 -20.00 -38.08
CA LEU A 414 -21.68 -19.89 -39.25
C LEU A 414 -21.62 -21.23 -39.99
N THR A 415 -21.51 -21.17 -41.32
CA THR A 415 -21.28 -22.34 -42.17
C THR A 415 -19.92 -22.95 -41.87
N GLU A 416 -19.82 -24.27 -41.90
CA GLU A 416 -18.56 -24.99 -41.69
C GLU A 416 -17.46 -24.52 -42.66
N GLY A 417 -16.24 -24.38 -42.16
CA GLY A 417 -15.11 -23.83 -42.92
C GLY A 417 -15.03 -22.30 -42.94
N CYS A 418 -16.06 -21.56 -42.52
CA CYS A 418 -15.95 -20.12 -42.33
C CYS A 418 -15.08 -19.79 -41.12
N SER A 419 -14.16 -18.85 -41.29
CA SER A 419 -13.42 -18.24 -40.16
C SER A 419 -13.95 -16.84 -39.91
N PHE A 420 -13.94 -16.38 -38.66
CA PHE A 420 -14.42 -15.04 -38.34
C PHE A 420 -13.50 -14.31 -37.38
N ARG A 421 -13.53 -12.98 -37.48
CA ARG A 421 -12.91 -12.05 -36.53
C ARG A 421 -13.98 -11.08 -36.04
N ARG A 422 -14.16 -10.97 -34.73
CA ARG A 422 -15.02 -9.94 -34.14
C ARG A 422 -14.44 -8.56 -34.44
N LYS A 423 -15.25 -7.63 -34.95
CA LYS A 423 -14.84 -6.24 -35.12
C LYS A 423 -14.78 -5.58 -33.74
N GLN A 424 -13.69 -4.87 -33.47
CA GLN A 424 -13.60 -4.00 -32.30
C GLN A 424 -14.44 -2.76 -32.59
N ASN A 425 -15.28 -2.37 -31.62
CA ASN A 425 -16.09 -1.15 -31.70
C ASN A 425 -15.25 0.06 -31.33
#